data_AF-A0A2H5Z1W7-F1
#
_entry.id   AF-A0A2H5Z1W7-F1
#
_cell.length_a   1.000
_cell.length_b   1.000
_cell.length_c   1.000
_cell.angle_alpha   90.00
_cell.angle_beta   90.00
_cell.angle_gamma   90.00
#
_symmetry.space_group_name_H-M   'P 1'
#
loop_
_entity.id
_entity.type
_entity.pdbx_description
1 polymer ?
#
loop_
_entity_poly.entity_id
_entity_poly.type
_entity_poly.pdbx_seq_one_letter_code
_entity_poly.pdbx_strand_id
1 'polypeptide(L)'
;MRELARLLPVRRAVLFGSWARGRATARSDVDVLVIYADPPRPDAYALVWRTLQTPGLEPHVYAESEAAAIQETLDRMTAGGIDLLRSPLDAEHC
;
A
#
# COMPACT_ATOMS: atom_id res chain seq x y z
N MET A 1 -2.25 -6.01 7.16
CA MET A 1 -1.08 -6.47 6.36
C MET A 1 -0.76 -7.96 6.51
N ARG A 2 -0.59 -8.50 7.73
CA ARG A 2 -0.24 -9.93 7.92
C ARG A 2 -1.20 -10.91 7.23
N GLU A 3 -2.51 -10.64 7.28
CA GLU A 3 -3.51 -11.50 6.63
C GLU A 3 -3.46 -11.38 5.10
N LEU A 4 -3.32 -10.16 4.57
CA LEU A 4 -3.20 -9.92 3.13
C LEU A 4 -1.98 -10.64 2.53
N ALA A 5 -0.85 -10.66 3.25
CA ALA A 5 0.37 -11.33 2.81
C ALA A 5 0.22 -12.87 2.68
N ARG A 6 -0.81 -13.47 3.29
CA ARG A 6 -1.13 -14.91 3.13
C ARG A 6 -1.94 -15.19 1.86
N LEU A 7 -2.67 -14.19 1.37
CA LEU A 7 -3.63 -14.30 0.28
C LEU A 7 -3.06 -13.78 -1.04
N LEU A 8 -2.11 -12.85 -0.94
CA LEU A 8 -1.45 -12.18 -2.05
C LEU A 8 0.04 -12.06 -1.72
N PRO A 9 0.97 -12.38 -2.66
CA PRO A 9 2.40 -12.26 -2.44
C PRO A 9 2.83 -10.79 -2.46
N VAL A 10 2.48 -10.04 -1.42
CA VAL A 10 2.77 -8.61 -1.30
C VAL A 10 4.28 -8.37 -1.22
N ARG A 11 4.78 -7.48 -2.06
CA ARG A 11 6.20 -7.08 -2.16
C ARG A 11 6.47 -5.72 -1.54
N ARG A 12 5.51 -4.80 -1.67
CA ARG A 12 5.59 -3.44 -1.13
C ARG A 12 4.20 -2.99 -0.70
N ALA A 13 4.11 -2.37 0.47
CA ALA A 13 2.90 -1.70 0.90
C ALA A 13 3.24 -0.37 1.57
N VAL A 14 2.58 0.71 1.15
CA VAL A 14 2.90 2.06 1.62
C VAL A 14 1.60 2.80 1.93
N LEU A 15 1.48 3.32 3.16
CA LEU A 15 0.50 4.35 3.48
C LEU A 15 1.05 5.67 2.95
N PHE A 16 0.29 6.38 2.14
CA PHE A 16 0.70 7.67 1.60
C PHE A 16 -0.41 8.72 1.78
N GLY A 17 -0.38 9.77 0.97
CA GLY A 17 -1.45 10.76 1.00
C GLY A 17 -1.37 11.71 2.19
N SER A 18 -2.53 12.17 2.65
CA SER A 18 -2.64 13.19 3.71
C SER A 18 -2.37 12.61 5.10
N TRP A 19 -2.77 11.35 5.35
CA TRP A 19 -2.55 10.64 6.61
C TRP A 19 -1.07 10.39 6.88
N ALA A 20 -0.32 9.90 5.89
CA ALA A 20 1.12 9.71 6.03
C ALA A 20 1.89 11.01 6.33
N ARG A 21 1.39 12.15 5.82
CA ARG A 21 2.04 13.46 5.93
C ARG A 21 1.55 14.29 7.12
N GLY A 22 0.68 13.76 7.98
CA GLY A 22 0.12 14.49 9.12
C GLY A 22 -0.79 15.67 8.74
N ARG A 23 -1.38 15.64 7.54
CA ARG A 23 -2.27 16.70 7.01
C ARG A 23 -3.72 16.22 6.82
N ALA A 24 -4.05 15.03 7.30
CA ALA A 24 -5.38 14.46 7.18
C ALA A 24 -6.41 15.20 8.05
N THR A 25 -7.65 15.16 7.61
CA THR A 25 -8.83 15.62 8.35
C THR A 25 -9.81 14.47 8.52
N ALA A 26 -10.90 14.68 9.27
CA ALA A 26 -11.96 13.68 9.43
C ALA A 26 -12.65 13.26 8.11
N ARG A 27 -12.42 14.00 7.00
CA ARG A 27 -12.95 13.67 5.66
C ARG A 27 -11.90 13.10 4.71
N SER A 28 -10.67 12.91 5.17
CA SER A 28 -9.58 12.43 4.32
C SER A 28 -9.61 10.92 4.18
N ASP A 29 -9.55 10.44 2.94
CA ASP A 29 -9.35 9.03 2.63
C ASP A 29 -7.95 8.56 3.06
N VAL A 30 -7.84 7.26 3.38
CA VAL A 30 -6.62 6.58 3.77
C VAL A 30 -6.03 5.89 2.53
N ASP A 31 -5.06 6.54 1.90
CA ASP A 31 -4.46 6.03 0.65
C ASP A 31 -3.39 4.97 0.92
N VAL A 32 -3.56 3.76 0.37
CA VAL A 32 -2.58 2.67 0.52
C VAL A 32 -2.17 2.10 -0.82
N LEU A 33 -0.87 2.12 -1.12
CA LEU A 33 -0.30 1.40 -2.24
C LEU A 33 -0.02 -0.04 -1.82
N VAL A 34 -0.39 -1.01 -2.65
CA VAL A 34 -0.02 -2.42 -2.54
C VAL A 34 0.53 -2.89 -3.88
N ILE A 35 1.79 -3.34 -3.87
CA ILE A 35 2.41 -4.04 -5.01
C ILE A 35 2.59 -5.50 -4.64
N TYR A 36 2.16 -6.40 -5.51
CA TYR A 36 2.28 -7.85 -5.35
C TYR A 36 3.04 -8.49 -6.51
N ALA A 37 3.60 -9.68 -6.25
CA ALA A 37 4.35 -10.40 -7.27
C ALA A 37 3.48 -10.80 -8.46
N ASP A 38 4.04 -10.72 -9.66
CA ASP A 38 3.43 -11.24 -10.88
C ASP A 38 3.01 -12.73 -10.75
N PRO A 39 2.03 -13.21 -11.54
CA PRO A 39 1.34 -12.49 -12.63
C PRO A 39 0.20 -11.58 -12.14
N PRO A 40 -0.25 -10.61 -12.97
CA PRO A 40 -1.43 -9.81 -12.68
C PRO A 40 -2.66 -10.69 -12.44
N ARG A 41 -3.46 -10.29 -11.45
CA ARG A 41 -4.63 -11.01 -10.99
C ARG A 41 -5.87 -10.13 -11.04
N PRO A 42 -6.96 -10.56 -11.69
CA PRO A 42 -8.19 -9.77 -11.78
C PRO A 42 -8.89 -9.60 -10.42
N ASP A 43 -8.62 -10.48 -9.45
CA ASP A 43 -9.21 -10.45 -8.11
C ASP A 43 -8.38 -9.70 -7.07
N ALA A 44 -7.15 -9.23 -7.41
CA ALA A 44 -6.22 -8.64 -6.46
C ALA A 44 -6.82 -7.42 -5.73
N TYR A 45 -7.46 -6.51 -6.46
CA TYR A 45 -8.10 -5.34 -5.87
C TYR A 45 -9.18 -5.73 -4.85
N ALA A 46 -10.08 -6.64 -5.26
CA ALA A 46 -11.18 -7.09 -4.39
C ALA A 46 -10.66 -7.78 -3.13
N LEU A 47 -9.56 -8.53 -3.25
CA LEU A 47 -8.90 -9.21 -2.15
C LEU A 47 -8.28 -8.20 -1.18
N VAL A 48 -7.51 -7.20 -1.67
CA VAL A 48 -6.97 -6.12 -0.83
C VAL A 48 -8.08 -5.37 -0.09
N TRP A 49 -9.12 -4.95 -0.83
CA TRP A 49 -10.27 -4.22 -0.27
C TRP A 49 -10.95 -5.01 0.86
N ARG A 50 -11.28 -6.28 0.59
CA ARG A 50 -11.97 -7.16 1.54
C ARG A 50 -11.12 -7.56 2.74
N THR A 51 -9.79 -7.55 2.62
CA THR A 51 -8.91 -7.88 3.75
C THR A 51 -8.61 -6.67 4.63
N LEU A 52 -8.53 -5.47 4.08
CA LEU A 52 -8.17 -4.28 4.86
C LEU A 52 -9.38 -3.62 5.55
N GLN A 53 -10.59 -3.67 4.94
CA GLN A 53 -11.89 -3.25 5.51
C GLN A 53 -11.87 -1.98 6.39
N THR A 54 -11.02 -1.01 6.07
CA THR A 54 -10.87 0.20 6.87
C THR A 54 -11.79 1.28 6.28
N PRO A 55 -12.65 1.95 7.09
CA PRO A 55 -13.50 3.02 6.58
C PRO A 55 -12.69 4.13 5.91
N GLY A 56 -13.12 4.57 4.72
CA GLY A 56 -12.43 5.61 3.96
C GLY A 56 -11.07 5.18 3.37
N LEU A 57 -10.76 3.89 3.34
CA LEU A 57 -9.54 3.40 2.69
C LEU A 57 -9.67 3.47 1.17
N GLU A 58 -8.62 3.96 0.49
CA GLU A 58 -8.49 3.91 -0.97
C GLU A 58 -7.23 3.10 -1.35
N PRO A 59 -7.38 1.83 -1.77
CA PRO A 59 -6.24 1.01 -2.15
C PRO A 59 -5.85 1.21 -3.63
N HIS A 60 -4.57 1.45 -3.87
CA HIS A 60 -3.94 1.40 -5.18
C HIS A 60 -3.20 0.08 -5.32
N VAL A 61 -3.64 -0.80 -6.22
CA VAL A 61 -3.18 -2.20 -6.28
C VAL A 61 -2.60 -2.50 -7.65
N TYR A 62 -1.35 -2.96 -7.69
CA TYR A 62 -0.62 -3.27 -8.93
C TYR A 62 0.19 -4.55 -8.78
N ALA A 63 0.27 -5.34 -9.85
CA ALA A 63 1.32 -6.35 -9.99
C ALA A 63 2.69 -5.68 -10.18
N GLU A 64 3.78 -6.41 -9.97
CA GLU A 64 5.15 -5.89 -10.16
C GLU A 64 5.37 -5.33 -11.56
N SER A 65 4.97 -6.07 -12.60
CA SER A 65 5.06 -5.60 -14.00
C SER A 65 4.26 -4.33 -14.29
N GLU A 66 3.06 -4.20 -13.72
CA GLU A 66 2.21 -3.01 -13.85
C GLU A 66 2.83 -1.82 -13.11
N ALA A 67 3.34 -2.04 -11.91
CA ALA A 67 4.00 -1.02 -11.11
C ALA A 67 5.28 -0.50 -11.80
N ALA A 68 6.07 -1.39 -12.39
CA ALA A 68 7.28 -1.03 -13.12
C ALA A 68 6.98 -0.09 -14.30
N ALA A 69 5.85 -0.29 -14.98
CA ALA A 69 5.43 0.56 -16.11
C ALA A 69 5.10 2.01 -15.70
N ILE A 70 4.77 2.26 -14.43
CA ILE A 70 4.40 3.58 -13.89
C ILE A 70 5.24 3.99 -12.68
N GLN A 71 6.45 3.42 -12.55
CA GLN A 71 7.30 3.54 -11.36
C GLN A 71 7.53 4.99 -10.93
N GLU A 72 7.85 5.89 -11.87
CA GLU A 72 8.07 7.32 -11.58
C GLU A 72 6.84 8.01 -10.96
N THR A 73 5.64 7.61 -11.39
CA THR A 73 4.39 8.13 -10.82
C THR A 73 4.18 7.60 -9.41
N LEU A 74 4.42 6.30 -9.19
CA LEU A 74 4.29 5.68 -7.88
C LEU A 74 5.30 6.26 -6.88
N ASP A 75 6.53 6.54 -7.30
CA ASP A 75 7.55 7.12 -6.43
C ASP A 75 7.20 8.55 -6.02
N ARG A 76 6.72 9.39 -6.95
CA ARG A 76 6.22 10.73 -6.59
C ARG A 76 5.00 10.66 -5.67
N MET A 77 4.07 9.76 -5.97
CA MET A 77 2.83 9.60 -5.20
C MET A 77 3.11 9.16 -3.76
N THR A 78 4.05 8.22 -3.59
CA THR A 78 4.43 7.64 -2.29
C THR A 78 5.58 8.36 -1.58
N ALA A 79 6.09 9.45 -2.13
CA ALA A 79 7.13 10.26 -1.50
C ALA A 79 6.66 10.78 -0.12
N GLY A 80 7.43 10.44 0.92
CA GLY A 80 7.08 10.73 2.32
C GLY A 80 5.99 9.81 2.90
N GLY A 81 5.73 8.67 2.25
CA GLY A 81 4.85 7.61 2.77
C GLY A 81 5.51 6.76 3.86
N ILE A 82 4.68 5.96 4.54
CA ILE A 82 5.09 5.04 5.61
C ILE A 82 5.07 3.62 5.06
N ASP A 83 6.21 2.92 5.14
CA ASP A 83 6.30 1.49 4.80
C ASP A 83 5.50 0.66 5.81
N LEU A 84 4.50 -0.09 5.32
CA LEU A 84 3.60 -0.90 6.13
C LEU A 84 4.06 -2.35 6.31
N LEU A 85 5.14 -2.75 5.63
CA LEU A 85 5.73 -4.09 5.75
C LEU A 85 6.89 -4.11 6.74
N ARG A 86 7.59 -2.98 6.93
CA ARG A 86 8.61 -2.81 7.97
C ARG A 86 7.94 -2.46 9.31
N SER A 87 8.39 -3.07 10.40
CA SER A 87 7.95 -2.62 11.73
C SER A 87 8.73 -1.35 12.10
N PRO A 88 8.09 -0.31 12.67
CA PRO A 88 8.82 0.84 13.21
C PRO A 88 9.80 0.44 14.34
N LEU A 89 9.58 -0.72 15.00
CA LEU A 89 10.49 -1.28 16.01
C LEU A 89 11.77 -1.89 15.43
N ASP A 90 11.83 -2.12 14.12
CA ASP A 90 13.02 -2.65 13.46
C ASP A 90 14.11 -1.56 13.27
N ALA A 91 13.75 -0.29 13.50
CA ALA A 91 14.62 0.87 13.31
C ALA A 91 15.34 1.32 14.60
N GLU A 92 14.95 0.84 15.78
CA GLU A 92 15.47 1.32 17.08
C GLU A 92 16.73 0.57 17.58
N HIS A 93 17.39 -0.24 16.74
CA HIS A 93 18.59 -1.01 17.13
C HIS A 93 19.81 -0.78 16.21
N CYS A 94 20.05 0.44 15.73
CA CYS A 94 21.34 0.83 15.12
C CYS A 94 21.89 2.12 15.72
#